data_AF-A0A8S8XIX9-F1
#
_entry.id   AF-A0A8S8XIX9-F1
#
_cell.length_a   1.000
_cell.length_b   1.000
_cell.length_c   1.000
_cell.angle_alpha   90.00
_cell.angle_beta   90.00
_cell.angle_gamma   90.00
#
_symmetry.space_group_name_H-M   'P 1'
#
loop_
_entity.id
_entity.type
_entity.pdbx_description
1 polymer ?
#
loop_
_entity_poly.entity_id
_entity_poly.type
_entity_poly.pdbx_seq_one_letter_code
_entity_poly.pdbx_strand_id
1 'polypeptide(L)'
;MRAILVVLVLAAPAYAADMPAGASSCSGCHAESTKAQSPVPPLRGRTDIAEAMRAFRSGDRPGTVMDRVAKGFSDSETAAIAAWFAAQKAAR
;
A
#
# COMPACT_ATOMS: atom_id res chain seq x y z
N MET A 1 14.85 48.14 19.57
CA MET A 1 14.78 46.82 20.25
C MET A 1 13.82 45.94 19.45
N ARG A 2 14.35 44.96 18.69
CA ARG A 2 13.53 44.03 17.88
C ARG A 2 13.34 42.75 18.69
N ALA A 3 12.11 42.48 19.14
CA ALA A 3 11.77 41.22 19.77
C ALA A 3 11.64 40.14 18.67
N ILE A 4 12.55 39.17 18.69
CA ILE A 4 12.49 38.00 17.80
C ILE A 4 11.60 36.96 18.47
N LEU A 5 10.40 36.79 17.94
CA LEU A 5 9.49 35.68 18.27
C LEU A 5 10.04 34.42 17.60
N VAL A 6 10.60 33.51 18.40
CA VAL A 6 10.98 32.17 17.96
C VAL A 6 9.74 31.29 18.05
N VAL A 7 9.12 31.00 16.91
CA VAL A 7 8.05 30.00 16.81
C VAL A 7 8.72 28.64 16.70
N LEU A 8 8.65 27.86 17.79
CA LEU A 8 9.09 26.47 17.81
C LEU A 8 8.02 25.60 17.16
N VAL A 9 8.24 25.22 15.89
CA VAL A 9 7.39 24.24 15.21
C VAL A 9 7.73 22.85 15.74
N LEU A 10 6.83 22.25 16.52
CA LEU A 10 6.92 20.83 16.87
C LEU A 10 6.57 19.99 15.64
N ALA A 11 7.59 19.40 15.01
CA ALA A 11 7.38 18.34 14.03
C ALA A 11 7.00 17.04 14.78
N ALA A 12 5.73 16.64 14.68
CA ALA A 12 5.30 15.32 15.17
C ALA A 12 5.95 14.21 14.33
N PRO A 13 6.39 13.09 14.94
CA PRO A 13 6.92 11.97 14.19
C PRO A 13 5.78 11.35 13.38
N ALA A 14 5.98 11.19 12.07
CA ALA A 14 5.11 10.38 11.24
C ALA A 14 5.34 8.91 11.61
N TYR A 15 4.58 8.40 12.59
CA TYR A 15 4.55 6.96 12.86
C TYR A 15 3.99 6.26 11.62
N ALA A 16 4.76 5.31 11.07
CA ALA A 16 4.22 4.39 10.08
C ALA A 16 3.05 3.66 10.74
N ALA A 17 1.87 3.72 10.11
CA ALA A 17 0.70 3.02 10.63
C ALA A 17 1.03 1.52 10.81
N ASP A 18 0.50 0.93 11.88
CA ASP A 18 0.61 -0.50 12.12
C ASP A 18 0.14 -1.28 10.89
N MET A 19 0.80 -2.42 10.63
CA MET A 19 0.43 -3.28 9.50
C MET A 19 -0.99 -3.82 9.72
N PRO A 20 -1.94 -3.56 8.81
CA PRO A 20 -3.30 -4.09 8.94
C PRO A 20 -3.30 -5.60 8.73
N ALA A 21 -4.31 -6.26 9.29
CA ALA A 21 -4.53 -7.69 9.07
C ALA A 21 -4.56 -8.00 7.56
N GLY A 22 -3.90 -9.09 7.16
CA GLY A 22 -3.84 -9.53 5.77
C GLY A 22 -2.80 -8.85 4.88
N ALA A 23 -2.21 -7.71 5.27
CA ALA A 23 -1.20 -7.04 4.44
C ALA A 23 0.08 -7.88 4.25
N SER A 24 0.47 -8.67 5.27
CA SER A 24 1.63 -9.57 5.19
C SER A 24 1.45 -10.66 4.13
N SER A 25 0.21 -11.07 3.85
CA SER A 25 -0.10 -12.08 2.82
C SER A 25 0.25 -11.61 1.41
N CYS A 26 0.27 -10.30 1.16
CA CYS A 26 0.57 -9.74 -0.16
C CYS A 26 2.07 -9.86 -0.51
N SER A 27 2.95 -9.81 0.50
CA SER A 27 4.40 -9.77 0.30
C SER A 27 5.00 -11.06 -0.25
N GLY A 28 4.29 -12.19 -0.18
CA GLY A 28 4.78 -13.46 -0.74
C GLY A 28 4.92 -13.44 -2.28
N CYS A 29 4.02 -12.72 -2.97
CA CYS A 29 4.08 -12.55 -4.42
C CYS A 29 4.52 -11.14 -4.83
N HIS A 30 4.15 -10.12 -4.06
CA HIS A 30 4.43 -8.71 -4.34
C HIS A 30 5.62 -8.15 -3.54
N ALA A 31 6.60 -9.01 -3.25
CA ALA A 31 7.85 -8.57 -2.64
C ALA A 31 8.52 -7.48 -3.50
N GLU A 32 9.30 -6.62 -2.87
CA GLU A 32 10.16 -5.63 -3.53
C GLU A 32 11.35 -6.28 -4.26
N SER A 33 11.21 -7.51 -4.75
CA SER A 33 12.32 -8.30 -5.28
C SER A 33 13.04 -7.55 -6.39
N THR A 34 14.32 -7.26 -6.14
CA THR A 34 15.27 -6.62 -7.05
C THR A 34 15.64 -7.49 -8.24
N LYS A 35 15.10 -8.72 -8.34
CA LYS A 35 15.25 -9.55 -9.52
C LYS A 35 14.31 -8.99 -10.59
N ALA A 36 14.90 -8.33 -11.59
CA ALA A 36 14.27 -7.64 -12.71
C ALA A 36 13.36 -8.51 -13.63
N GLN A 37 12.87 -9.66 -13.16
CA GLN A 37 12.18 -10.69 -13.93
C GLN A 37 10.88 -11.17 -13.26
N SER A 38 10.46 -10.64 -12.11
CA SER A 38 9.12 -10.94 -11.59
C SER A 38 8.07 -10.21 -12.43
N PRO A 39 7.09 -10.92 -13.04
CA PRO A 39 5.95 -10.27 -13.68
C PRO A 39 4.96 -9.67 -12.67
N VAL A 40 5.17 -9.93 -11.37
CA VAL A 40 4.31 -9.42 -10.30
C VAL A 40 4.86 -8.07 -9.82
N PRO A 41 4.10 -6.98 -9.96
CA PRO A 41 4.58 -5.65 -9.60
C PRO A 41 4.67 -5.48 -8.07
N PRO A 42 5.62 -4.68 -7.57
CA PRO A 42 5.65 -4.33 -6.15
C PRO A 42 4.43 -3.46 -5.77
N LEU A 43 4.01 -3.56 -4.50
CA LEU A 43 2.86 -2.80 -3.99
C LEU A 43 3.25 -1.53 -3.21
N ARG A 44 4.47 -1.46 -2.69
CA ARG A 44 4.93 -0.30 -1.92
C ARG A 44 4.86 0.99 -2.74
N GLY A 45 4.28 2.03 -2.15
CA GLY A 45 4.08 3.34 -2.76
C GLY A 45 2.96 3.40 -3.81
N ARG A 46 2.23 2.31 -4.06
CA ARG A 46 1.15 2.31 -5.04
C ARG A 46 -0.16 2.82 -4.42
N THR A 47 -0.83 3.74 -5.11
CA THR A 47 -2.08 4.37 -4.66
C THR A 47 -3.34 3.75 -5.30
N ASP A 48 -3.16 2.91 -6.32
CA ASP A 48 -4.24 2.28 -7.11
C ASP A 48 -4.67 0.90 -6.58
N ILE A 49 -4.10 0.43 -5.46
CA ILE A 49 -4.30 -0.95 -4.97
C ILE A 49 -5.77 -1.25 -4.71
N ALA A 50 -6.49 -0.35 -4.04
CA ALA A 50 -7.90 -0.58 -3.71
C ALA A 50 -8.77 -0.67 -4.98
N GLU A 51 -8.48 0.17 -5.98
CA GLU A 51 -9.17 0.13 -7.27
C GLU A 51 -8.87 -1.17 -8.03
N ALA A 52 -7.58 -1.54 -8.10
CA ALA A 52 -7.17 -2.78 -8.75
C ALA A 52 -7.84 -4.01 -8.11
N MET A 53 -7.88 -4.08 -6.78
CA MET A 53 -8.55 -5.16 -6.05
C MET A 53 -10.05 -5.23 -6.36
N ARG A 54 -10.74 -4.09 -6.41
CA ARG A 54 -12.16 -4.05 -6.81
C ARG A 54 -12.35 -4.57 -8.24
N ALA A 55 -11.51 -4.13 -9.18
CA ALA A 55 -11.60 -4.53 -10.58
C ALA A 55 -11.27 -6.02 -10.79
N PHE A 56 -10.31 -6.58 -10.04
CA PHE A 56 -10.05 -8.02 -10.05
C PHE A 56 -11.23 -8.81 -9.48
N ARG A 57 -11.86 -8.31 -8.41
CA ARG A 57 -12.98 -8.97 -7.75
C ARG A 57 -14.24 -8.97 -8.61
N SER A 58 -14.54 -7.87 -9.32
CA SER A 58 -15.66 -7.78 -10.26
C SER A 58 -15.41 -8.53 -11.57
N GLY A 59 -14.15 -8.76 -11.92
CA GLY A 59 -13.75 -9.36 -13.20
C GLY A 59 -13.49 -8.34 -14.31
N ASP A 60 -13.62 -7.04 -14.03
CA ASP A 60 -13.33 -5.97 -14.99
C ASP A 60 -11.85 -5.92 -15.37
N ARG A 61 -10.97 -6.37 -14.46
CA ARG A 61 -9.54 -6.53 -14.71
C ARG A 61 -9.18 -8.02 -14.70
N PRO A 62 -8.61 -8.57 -15.79
CA PRO A 62 -8.13 -9.94 -15.80
C PRO A 62 -6.89 -10.07 -14.89
N GLY A 63 -6.90 -11.06 -14.01
CA GLY A 63 -5.78 -11.43 -13.15
C GLY A 63 -5.37 -12.88 -13.40
N THR A 64 -4.10 -13.21 -13.16
CA THR A 64 -3.64 -14.62 -13.16
C THR A 64 -4.20 -15.39 -11.97
N VAL A 65 -4.08 -14.80 -10.78
CA VAL A 65 -4.63 -15.33 -9.52
C VAL A 65 -5.38 -14.27 -8.72
N MET A 66 -5.21 -13.00 -9.08
CA MET A 66 -5.67 -11.87 -8.28
C MET A 66 -7.19 -11.75 -8.22
N ASP A 67 -7.91 -12.28 -9.21
CA ASP A 67 -9.37 -12.43 -9.20
C ASP A 67 -9.85 -13.29 -8.03
N ARG A 68 -9.14 -14.38 -7.71
CA ARG A 68 -9.42 -15.24 -6.56
C ARG A 68 -8.95 -14.60 -5.25
N VAL A 69 -7.76 -14.02 -5.25
CA VAL A 69 -7.20 -13.34 -4.06
C VAL A 69 -8.10 -12.18 -3.63
N ALA A 70 -8.56 -11.36 -4.57
CA ALA A 70 -9.36 -10.17 -4.28
C ALA A 70 -10.73 -10.50 -3.67
N LYS A 71 -11.30 -11.67 -3.97
CA LYS A 71 -12.54 -12.16 -3.35
C LYS A 71 -12.36 -12.54 -1.88
N GLY A 72 -11.13 -12.75 -1.41
CA GLY A 72 -10.82 -13.12 -0.02
C GLY A 72 -10.77 -11.93 0.94
N PHE A 73 -10.88 -10.69 0.45
CA PHE A 73 -10.80 -9.49 1.29
C PHE A 73 -12.06 -8.63 1.12
N SER A 74 -12.57 -8.13 2.25
CA SER A 74 -13.62 -7.12 2.28
C SER A 74 -13.14 -5.77 1.73
N ASP A 75 -14.06 -4.84 1.49
CA ASP A 75 -13.73 -3.48 1.07
C ASP A 75 -12.95 -2.71 2.14
N SER A 76 -13.31 -2.88 3.40
CA SER A 76 -12.59 -2.25 4.52
C SER A 76 -11.17 -2.77 4.66
N GLU A 77 -10.96 -4.09 4.55
CA GLU A 77 -9.62 -4.68 4.59
C GLU A 77 -8.79 -4.24 3.39
N THR A 78 -9.39 -4.26 2.19
CA THR A 78 -8.75 -3.79 0.97
C THR A 78 -8.31 -2.33 1.10
N ALA A 79 -9.17 -1.46 1.64
CA ALA A 79 -8.85 -0.05 1.86
C ALA A 79 -7.70 0.13 2.86
N ALA A 80 -7.72 -0.59 3.98
CA ALA A 80 -6.67 -0.54 4.99
C ALA A 80 -5.32 -1.01 4.43
N ILE A 81 -5.30 -2.15 3.73
CA ILE A 81 -4.11 -2.70 3.08
C ILE A 81 -3.56 -1.73 2.03
N ALA A 82 -4.43 -1.17 1.18
CA ALA A 82 -4.05 -0.21 0.16
C ALA A 82 -3.42 1.05 0.76
N ALA A 83 -4.03 1.62 1.80
CA ALA A 83 -3.50 2.79 2.51
C ALA A 83 -2.11 2.50 3.12
N TRP A 84 -1.94 1.33 3.73
CA TRP A 84 -0.68 0.93 4.34
C TRP A 84 0.45 0.74 3.30
N PHE A 85 0.15 0.18 2.13
CA PHE A 85 1.12 0.08 1.04
C PHE A 85 1.43 1.42 0.38
N ALA A 86 0.43 2.29 0.20
CA ALA A 86 0.61 3.63 -0.36
C ALA A 86 1.52 4.52 0.50
N ALA A 87 1.49 4.34 1.83
CA ALA A 87 2.33 5.08 2.77
C ALA A 87 3.80 4.60 2.81
N GLN A 88 4.11 3.45 2.20
CA GLN A 88 5.48 2.95 2.14
C GLN A 88 6.29 3.63 1.04
N LYS A 89 7.60 3.72 1.27
CA LYS A 89 8.54 4.19 0.25
C LYS A 89 8.42 3.31 -1.00
N ALA A 90 8.16 3.94 -2.14
CA ALA A 90 8.05 3.25 -3.41
C ALA A 90 9.31 2.41 -3.69
N ALA A 91 9.09 1.22 -4.24
CA ALA A 91 10.15 0.37 -4.75
C ALA A 91 10.92 1.14 -5.84
N ARG A 92 12.25 1.19 -5.75
CA ARG A 92 13.14 1.84 -6.72
C ARG A 92 13.40 0.95 -7.94
#